data_AF-A0A921NN11-F1
#
_entry.id   AF-A0A921NN11-F1
#
_cell.length_a   1.000
_cell.length_b   1.000
_cell.length_c   1.000
_cell.angle_alpha   90.00
_cell.angle_beta   90.00
_cell.angle_gamma   90.00
#
_symmetry.space_group_name_H-M   'P 1'
#
loop_
_entity.id
_entity.type
_entity.pdbx_description
1 polymer ?
#
loop_
_entity_poly.entity_id
_entity_poly.type
_entity_poly.pdbx_seq_one_letter_code
_entity_poly.pdbx_strand_id
1 'polypeptide(L)'
;MIRYLAMGVLSWCAVAPALAGSAALHSGQYEGLMLAVTPGHQVEGFYQESMGEGVARGCSFYLQGKPEALTTWRDAAYPGSVAAAPDGVTLTVEQGRQHPGCINVLMPEIATGLELSQTASKPWIGLVTVSADKAYLLKTPGAKAAKRPYIVKHDVVGVLAFKDGWAQVEFINADDRSFTGWISQGQYARLAAPKP
;
A
#
# COMPACT_ATOMS: atom_id res chain seq x y z
N MET A 1 25.59 -74.91 -10.11
CA MET A 1 26.22 -73.81 -10.85
C MET A 1 25.42 -72.55 -10.57
N ILE A 2 26.08 -71.56 -9.97
CA ILE A 2 25.52 -70.28 -9.51
C ILE A 2 25.30 -69.35 -10.72
N ARG A 3 24.14 -68.69 -10.79
CA ARG A 3 23.98 -67.43 -11.55
C ARG A 3 22.97 -66.52 -10.86
N TYR A 4 23.51 -65.43 -10.32
CA TYR A 4 22.85 -64.30 -9.70
C TYR A 4 21.98 -63.53 -10.71
N LEU A 5 20.86 -62.95 -10.25
CA LEU A 5 20.21 -61.82 -10.92
C LEU A 5 19.72 -60.80 -9.88
N ALA A 6 19.96 -59.54 -10.21
CA ALA A 6 20.06 -58.37 -9.35
C ALA A 6 18.74 -57.91 -8.69
N MET A 7 18.82 -57.51 -7.42
CA MET A 7 17.82 -56.64 -6.80
C MET A 7 18.11 -55.19 -7.17
N GLY A 8 17.29 -54.62 -8.04
CA GLY A 8 17.29 -53.18 -8.32
C GLY A 8 16.49 -52.43 -7.26
N VAL A 9 17.17 -51.62 -6.44
CA VAL A 9 16.52 -50.71 -5.49
C VAL A 9 16.04 -49.49 -6.27
N LEU A 10 14.73 -49.44 -6.55
CA LEU A 10 14.05 -48.26 -7.06
C LEU A 10 14.00 -47.20 -5.95
N SER A 11 14.97 -46.28 -5.96
CA SER A 11 14.93 -45.08 -5.13
C SER A 11 13.83 -44.15 -5.65
N TRP A 12 12.69 -44.17 -4.96
CA TRP A 12 11.58 -43.26 -5.22
C TRP A 12 11.93 -41.89 -4.62
N CYS A 13 12.53 -41.01 -5.43
CA CYS A 13 12.58 -39.59 -5.11
C CYS A 13 11.15 -39.05 -5.16
N ALA A 14 10.49 -38.97 -4.01
CA ALA A 14 9.25 -38.22 -3.86
C ALA A 14 9.56 -36.73 -4.08
N VAL A 15 9.38 -36.26 -5.32
CA VAL A 15 9.39 -34.84 -5.63
C VAL A 15 8.10 -34.28 -5.01
N ALA A 16 8.20 -33.75 -3.79
CA ALA A 16 7.09 -33.00 -3.20
C ALA A 16 6.78 -31.83 -4.14
N PRO A 17 5.54 -31.67 -4.62
CA PRO A 17 5.17 -30.46 -5.34
C PRO A 17 5.34 -29.30 -4.37
N ALA A 18 6.27 -28.39 -4.68
CA ALA A 18 6.28 -27.09 -4.04
C ALA A 18 4.97 -26.42 -4.43
N LEU A 19 4.01 -26.37 -3.51
CA LEU A 19 2.87 -25.48 -3.61
C LEU A 19 3.45 -24.07 -3.58
N ALA A 20 3.72 -23.51 -4.76
CA ALA A 20 3.96 -22.09 -4.94
C ALA A 20 2.66 -21.38 -4.60
N GLY A 21 2.45 -21.14 -3.30
CA GLY A 21 1.43 -20.22 -2.85
C GLY A 21 1.74 -18.87 -3.50
N SER A 22 0.73 -18.27 -4.15
CA SER A 22 0.83 -16.88 -4.60
C SER A 22 1.35 -16.05 -3.43
N ALA A 23 2.45 -15.32 -3.64
CA ALA A 23 3.01 -14.48 -2.60
C ALA A 23 1.91 -13.54 -2.08
N ALA A 24 1.77 -13.47 -0.75
CA ALA A 24 0.72 -12.66 -0.14
C ALA A 24 1.14 -11.19 -0.18
N LEU A 25 0.18 -10.30 -0.45
CA LEU A 25 0.39 -8.88 -0.24
C LEU A 25 0.42 -8.57 1.26
N HIS A 26 1.26 -7.62 1.64
CA HIS A 26 1.41 -7.17 3.01
C HIS A 26 1.23 -5.66 3.09
N SER A 27 0.72 -5.17 4.22
CA SER A 27 0.66 -3.74 4.48
C SER A 27 2.07 -3.19 4.75
N GLY A 28 2.37 -1.99 4.26
CA GLY A 28 3.69 -1.41 4.39
C GLY A 28 3.94 -0.16 3.54
N GLN A 29 5.18 0.31 3.62
CA GLN A 29 5.76 1.26 2.68
C GLN A 29 6.57 0.49 1.63
N TYR A 30 6.39 0.88 0.38
CA TYR A 30 7.01 0.32 -0.81
C TYR A 30 7.51 1.48 -1.66
N GLU A 31 8.74 1.95 -1.40
CA GLU A 31 9.26 3.20 -2.00
C GLU A 31 8.21 4.33 -1.93
N GLY A 32 7.72 4.84 -3.07
CA GLY A 32 6.69 5.88 -3.15
C GLY A 32 5.25 5.44 -2.82
N LEU A 33 5.01 4.17 -2.49
CA LEU A 33 3.69 3.60 -2.25
C LEU A 33 3.45 3.27 -0.78
N MET A 34 2.42 3.88 -0.20
CA MET A 34 1.77 3.38 1.01
C MET A 34 0.73 2.33 0.62
N LEU A 35 0.82 1.12 1.17
CA LEU A 35 -0.10 0.02 0.87
C LEU A 35 -0.69 -0.54 2.16
N ALA A 36 -2.01 -0.70 2.20
CA ALA A 36 -2.72 -1.39 3.27
C ALA A 36 -3.59 -2.51 2.71
N VAL A 37 -3.41 -3.72 3.25
CA VAL A 37 -4.31 -4.86 3.05
C VAL A 37 -5.34 -4.83 4.16
N THR A 38 -6.58 -4.56 3.80
CA THR A 38 -7.71 -4.51 4.72
C THR A 38 -8.03 -5.90 5.28
N PRO A 39 -8.76 -6.01 6.41
CA PRO A 39 -9.24 -7.29 6.93
C PRO A 39 -10.12 -8.08 5.95
N GLY A 40 -10.72 -7.40 4.96
CA GLY A 40 -11.50 -8.01 3.88
C GLY A 40 -10.67 -8.40 2.64
N HIS A 41 -9.34 -8.42 2.76
CA HIS A 41 -8.39 -8.70 1.68
C HIS A 41 -8.51 -7.77 0.46
N GLN A 42 -9.12 -6.59 0.65
CA GLN A 42 -9.02 -5.48 -0.30
C GLN A 42 -7.72 -4.72 -0.04
N VAL A 43 -7.24 -4.05 -1.07
CA VAL A 43 -6.11 -3.14 -1.03
C VAL A 43 -6.62 -1.71 -0.97
N GLU A 44 -5.97 -0.90 -0.15
CA GLU A 44 -6.02 0.56 -0.19
C GLU A 44 -4.57 1.06 -0.33
N GLY A 45 -4.35 2.07 -1.16
CA GLY A 45 -3.01 2.60 -1.35
C GLY A 45 -2.99 4.07 -1.75
N PHE A 46 -1.83 4.67 -1.55
CA PHE A 46 -1.51 6.01 -2.01
C PHE A 46 -0.09 6.03 -2.52
N TYR A 47 0.06 6.34 -3.81
CA TYR A 47 1.34 6.51 -4.47
C TYR A 47 1.69 7.99 -4.48
N GLN A 48 2.93 8.32 -4.16
CA GLN A 48 3.49 9.65 -4.32
C GLN A 48 4.97 9.58 -4.65
N GLU A 49 5.35 10.25 -5.73
CA GLU A 49 6.74 10.46 -6.11
C GLU A 49 6.93 11.91 -6.60
N SER A 50 8.12 12.46 -6.37
CA SER A 50 8.50 13.75 -6.91
C SER A 50 9.85 13.68 -7.61
N MET A 51 9.94 14.31 -8.78
CA MET A 51 11.18 14.45 -9.55
C MET A 51 11.53 15.93 -9.78
N GLY A 52 12.83 16.21 -9.77
CA GLY A 52 13.45 17.49 -10.16
C GLY A 52 14.04 18.29 -9.00
N GLU A 53 15.18 18.92 -9.24
CA GLU A 53 15.76 19.94 -8.34
C GLU A 53 15.18 21.32 -8.72
N GLY A 54 14.49 21.99 -7.78
CA GLY A 54 13.94 23.35 -7.96
C GLY A 54 12.45 23.42 -8.34
N VAL A 55 12.03 22.82 -9.46
CA VAL A 55 10.59 22.71 -9.83
C VAL A 55 10.15 21.25 -9.71
N ALA A 56 9.62 20.90 -8.54
CA ALA A 56 9.14 19.56 -8.25
C ALA A 56 7.97 19.18 -9.17
N ARG A 57 8.14 18.15 -10.00
CA ARG A 57 7.05 17.47 -10.69
C ARG A 57 6.61 16.30 -9.83
N GLY A 58 5.35 16.32 -9.40
CA GLY A 58 4.78 15.27 -8.56
C GLY A 58 3.86 14.34 -9.36
N CYS A 59 4.00 13.03 -9.13
CA CYS A 59 2.98 12.05 -9.43
C CYS A 59 2.37 11.60 -8.12
N SER A 60 1.05 11.68 -8.00
CA SER A 60 0.36 11.07 -6.87
C SER A 60 -1.02 10.61 -7.28
N PHE A 61 -1.45 9.49 -6.71
CA PHE A 61 -2.77 8.93 -6.92
C PHE A 61 -3.12 7.94 -5.80
N TYR A 62 -4.41 7.75 -5.60
CA TYR A 62 -4.97 6.73 -4.72
C TYR A 62 -5.23 5.45 -5.50
N LEU A 63 -5.30 4.32 -4.80
CA LEU A 63 -5.77 3.05 -5.35
C LEU A 63 -6.60 2.27 -4.34
N GLN A 64 -7.61 1.56 -4.80
CA GLN A 64 -8.49 0.75 -3.97
C GLN A 64 -9.11 -0.39 -4.78
N GLY A 65 -9.30 -1.55 -4.16
CA GLY A 65 -10.04 -2.68 -4.75
C GLY A 65 -9.43 -4.04 -4.40
N LYS A 66 -9.69 -5.03 -5.25
CA LYS A 66 -8.99 -6.32 -5.15
C LYS A 66 -7.60 -6.20 -5.78
N PRO A 67 -6.60 -6.97 -5.33
CA PRO A 67 -5.25 -6.94 -5.90
C PRO A 67 -5.23 -6.99 -7.44
N GLU A 68 -6.01 -7.87 -8.04
CA GLU A 68 -6.10 -8.09 -9.49
C GLU A 68 -6.99 -7.07 -10.23
N ALA A 69 -7.77 -6.27 -9.50
CA ALA A 69 -8.76 -5.34 -10.05
C ALA A 69 -8.89 -4.11 -9.16
N LEU A 70 -7.93 -3.21 -9.28
CA LEU A 70 -7.90 -1.92 -8.59
C LEU A 70 -8.55 -0.85 -9.44
N THR A 71 -9.14 0.13 -8.76
CA THR A 71 -9.35 1.47 -9.31
C THR A 71 -8.28 2.40 -8.78
N THR A 72 -7.62 3.14 -9.65
CA THR A 72 -6.62 4.16 -9.31
C THR A 72 -7.17 5.53 -9.68
N TRP A 73 -6.93 6.57 -8.89
CA TRP A 73 -7.45 7.90 -9.19
C TRP A 73 -6.68 9.06 -8.55
N ARG A 74 -6.74 10.20 -9.23
CA ARG A 74 -6.52 11.52 -8.62
C ARG A 74 -7.68 12.43 -8.97
N ASP A 75 -7.82 12.68 -10.27
CA ASP A 75 -8.91 13.46 -10.86
C ASP A 75 -9.87 12.57 -11.67
N ALA A 76 -9.31 11.62 -12.42
CA ALA A 76 -10.04 10.59 -13.17
C ALA A 76 -9.67 9.19 -12.66
N ALA A 77 -10.57 8.24 -12.88
CA ALA A 77 -10.41 6.84 -12.47
C ALA A 77 -9.83 5.99 -13.61
N TYR A 78 -8.86 5.14 -13.29
CA TYR A 78 -8.20 4.25 -14.23
C TYR A 78 -8.03 2.85 -13.62
N PRO A 79 -8.18 1.78 -14.43
CA PRO A 79 -7.94 0.42 -13.95
C PRO A 79 -6.47 0.18 -13.65
N GLY A 80 -6.22 -0.70 -12.67
CA GLY A 80 -4.89 -1.14 -12.32
C GLY A 80 -4.90 -2.45 -11.54
N SER A 81 -3.72 -2.91 -11.17
CA SER A 81 -3.51 -4.10 -10.35
C SER A 81 -2.24 -3.96 -9.50
N VAL A 82 -2.17 -4.74 -8.43
CA VAL A 82 -0.96 -4.90 -7.62
C VAL A 82 -0.74 -6.36 -7.32
N ALA A 83 0.47 -6.84 -7.59
CA ALA A 83 0.89 -8.21 -7.31
C ALA A 83 2.06 -8.20 -6.33
N ALA A 84 2.17 -9.24 -5.50
CA ALA A 84 3.33 -9.42 -4.65
C ALA A 84 4.54 -9.84 -5.50
N ALA A 85 5.70 -9.26 -5.20
CA ALA A 85 7.00 -9.59 -5.77
C ALA A 85 7.93 -10.08 -4.63
N PRO A 86 9.06 -10.75 -4.94
CA PRO A 86 9.94 -11.33 -3.91
C PRO A 86 10.44 -10.35 -2.83
N ASP A 87 10.68 -9.10 -3.21
CA ASP A 87 11.20 -8.03 -2.34
C ASP A 87 10.23 -6.85 -2.19
N GLY A 88 9.00 -6.97 -2.70
CA GLY A 88 8.15 -5.81 -2.88
C GLY A 88 6.80 -6.10 -3.53
N VAL A 89 6.37 -5.19 -4.39
CA VAL A 89 5.16 -5.33 -5.20
C VAL A 89 5.38 -4.84 -6.63
N THR A 90 4.64 -5.41 -7.57
CA THR A 90 4.49 -4.88 -8.93
C THR A 90 3.18 -4.12 -9.02
N LEU A 91 3.22 -2.80 -9.19
CA LEU A 91 2.04 -1.94 -9.39
C LEU A 91 1.85 -1.66 -10.89
N THR A 92 0.67 -2.01 -11.42
CA THR A 92 0.31 -1.74 -12.83
C THR A 92 -0.86 -0.78 -12.90
N VAL A 93 -0.78 0.22 -13.77
CA VAL A 93 -1.87 1.14 -14.09
C VAL A 93 -2.00 1.25 -15.61
N GLU A 94 -3.04 0.62 -16.17
CA GLU A 94 -3.17 0.40 -17.63
C GLU A 94 -3.11 1.69 -18.46
N GLN A 95 -3.53 2.81 -17.84
CA GLN A 95 -3.52 4.14 -18.45
C GLN A 95 -2.67 5.13 -17.65
N GLY A 96 -1.59 4.67 -17.02
CA GLY A 96 -0.78 5.49 -16.11
C GLY A 96 -0.16 6.75 -16.74
N ARG A 97 -0.02 6.82 -18.08
CA ARG A 97 0.37 8.06 -18.78
C ARG A 97 -0.73 9.12 -18.80
N GLN A 98 -1.98 8.72 -18.66
CA GLN A 98 -3.13 9.60 -18.57
C GLN A 98 -3.36 10.07 -17.12
N HIS A 99 -2.72 9.42 -16.14
CA HIS A 99 -2.75 9.90 -14.77
C HIS A 99 -2.15 11.31 -14.71
N PRO A 100 -2.92 12.29 -14.24
CA PRO A 100 -2.45 13.66 -14.17
C PRO A 100 -1.12 13.75 -13.39
N GLY A 101 -0.12 14.47 -13.92
CA GLY A 101 1.20 14.63 -13.30
C GLY A 101 2.18 13.47 -13.47
N CYS A 102 1.72 12.25 -13.78
CA CYS A 102 2.57 11.06 -13.84
C CYS A 102 3.31 10.90 -15.18
N ILE A 103 2.83 11.51 -16.27
CA ILE A 103 3.47 11.41 -17.60
C ILE A 103 4.96 11.83 -17.66
N ASN A 104 5.38 12.72 -16.75
CA ASN A 104 6.74 13.27 -16.70
C ASN A 104 7.60 12.67 -15.59
N VAL A 105 7.02 11.80 -14.75
CA VAL A 105 7.65 11.22 -13.55
C VAL A 105 7.81 9.73 -13.76
N LEU A 106 6.71 9.07 -14.14
CA LEU A 106 6.67 7.68 -14.52
C LEU A 106 6.74 7.58 -16.05
N MET A 107 7.96 7.59 -16.58
CA MET A 107 8.27 7.03 -17.91
C MET A 107 7.57 5.65 -18.06
N PRO A 108 7.31 5.10 -19.27
CA PRO A 108 6.17 4.22 -19.60
C PRO A 108 5.94 2.91 -18.80
N GLU A 109 6.78 2.64 -17.81
CA GLU A 109 6.89 1.47 -16.95
C GLU A 109 5.63 1.20 -16.11
N ILE A 110 4.91 2.22 -15.62
CA ILE A 110 3.73 1.96 -14.77
C ILE A 110 2.60 1.22 -15.51
N ALA A 111 2.51 1.35 -16.84
CA ALA A 111 1.52 0.59 -17.63
C ALA A 111 1.95 -0.86 -17.88
N THR A 112 3.23 -1.17 -17.70
CA THR A 112 3.81 -2.52 -17.88
C THR A 112 4.15 -3.22 -16.56
N GLY A 113 4.01 -2.51 -15.44
CA GLY A 113 4.38 -2.97 -14.10
C GLY A 113 5.56 -2.18 -13.55
N LEU A 114 5.31 -1.43 -12.49
CA LEU A 114 6.31 -0.72 -11.69
C LEU A 114 6.67 -1.59 -10.48
N GLU A 115 7.90 -2.08 -10.44
CA GLU A 115 8.44 -2.81 -9.29
C GLU A 115 8.79 -1.81 -8.17
N LEU A 116 8.30 -2.06 -6.97
CA LEU A 116 8.50 -1.22 -5.79
C LEU A 116 8.96 -2.09 -4.62
N SER A 117 10.23 -1.94 -4.21
CA SER A 117 10.77 -2.71 -3.09
C SER A 117 10.13 -2.26 -1.76
N GLN A 118 9.90 -3.22 -0.86
CA GLN A 118 9.37 -2.93 0.47
C GLN A 118 10.43 -2.24 1.32
N THR A 119 10.12 -1.04 1.81
CA THR A 119 11.00 -0.27 2.71
C THR A 119 10.62 -0.43 4.17
N ALA A 120 9.35 -0.70 4.47
CA ALA A 120 8.89 -1.01 5.83
C ALA A 120 7.62 -1.86 5.85
N SER A 121 7.60 -2.91 6.68
CA SER A 121 6.38 -3.63 7.01
C SER A 121 5.57 -2.89 8.07
N LYS A 122 4.24 -2.79 7.90
CA LYS A 122 3.35 -2.02 8.78
C LYS A 122 2.07 -2.79 9.11
N PRO A 123 1.54 -2.70 10.34
CA PRO A 123 0.30 -3.38 10.71
C PRO A 123 -0.95 -2.58 10.32
N TRP A 124 -0.92 -1.88 9.18
CA TRP A 124 -2.05 -1.05 8.74
C TRP A 124 -3.20 -1.93 8.25
N ILE A 125 -4.42 -1.57 8.66
CA ILE A 125 -5.68 -2.23 8.28
C ILE A 125 -6.49 -1.43 7.24
N GLY A 126 -5.92 -0.33 6.76
CA GLY A 126 -6.51 0.59 5.80
C GLY A 126 -5.75 1.92 5.79
N LEU A 127 -6.16 2.83 4.92
CA LEU A 127 -5.66 4.20 4.86
C LEU A 127 -6.82 5.20 5.04
N VAL A 128 -6.49 6.40 5.49
CA VAL A 128 -7.43 7.55 5.48
C VAL A 128 -6.70 8.81 5.06
N THR A 129 -7.45 9.75 4.48
CA THR A 129 -6.97 11.10 4.18
C THR A 129 -7.46 12.06 5.26
N VAL A 130 -6.58 12.89 5.80
CA VAL A 130 -6.96 13.91 6.76
C VAL A 130 -7.80 14.99 6.07
N SER A 131 -8.95 15.30 6.64
CA SER A 131 -9.90 16.29 6.09
C SER A 131 -9.91 17.61 6.86
N ALA A 132 -9.46 17.61 8.11
CA ALA A 132 -9.35 18.80 8.95
C ALA A 132 -8.03 19.53 8.72
N ASP A 133 -8.03 20.87 8.82
CA ASP A 133 -6.81 21.69 8.69
C ASP A 133 -5.71 21.25 9.67
N LYS A 134 -6.11 20.85 10.88
CA LYS A 134 -5.24 20.21 11.88
C LYS A 134 -5.99 19.10 12.61
N ALA A 135 -5.41 17.90 12.62
CA ALA A 135 -5.85 16.78 13.43
C ALA A 135 -4.77 16.42 14.45
N TYR A 136 -4.99 16.79 15.72
CA TYR A 136 -4.07 16.46 16.80
C TYR A 136 -4.09 14.97 17.12
N LEU A 137 -2.91 14.36 17.21
CA LEU A 137 -2.75 12.93 17.51
C LEU A 137 -2.94 12.67 19.01
N LEU A 138 -4.16 12.32 19.39
CA LEU A 138 -4.53 12.11 20.79
C LEU A 138 -4.00 10.77 21.32
N LYS A 139 -3.69 10.69 22.62
CA LYS A 139 -3.27 9.42 23.26
C LYS A 139 -4.41 8.41 23.31
N THR A 140 -5.63 8.90 23.54
CA THR A 140 -6.86 8.11 23.60
C THR A 140 -7.99 8.92 22.94
N PRO A 141 -9.06 8.26 22.48
CA PRO A 141 -10.29 8.93 22.06
C PRO A 141 -10.74 9.98 23.08
N GLY A 142 -11.09 11.18 22.60
CA GLY A 142 -11.65 12.27 23.41
C GLY A 142 -10.68 13.01 24.36
N ALA A 143 -9.39 12.65 24.40
CA ALA A 143 -8.42 13.34 25.22
C ALA A 143 -8.18 14.80 24.77
N LYS A 144 -7.71 15.67 25.67
CA LYS A 144 -7.32 17.04 25.33
C LYS A 144 -6.07 17.05 24.45
N ALA A 145 -6.03 17.97 23.47
CA ALA A 145 -4.97 18.08 22.47
C ALA A 145 -3.69 18.81 22.93
N ALA A 146 -3.63 19.32 24.17
CA ALA A 146 -2.57 20.24 24.59
C ALA A 146 -1.15 19.65 24.41
N LYS A 147 -0.32 20.34 23.61
CA LYS A 147 1.08 19.99 23.28
C LYS A 147 1.26 18.65 22.55
N ARG A 148 0.31 18.26 21.69
CA ARG A 148 0.40 17.05 20.86
C ARG A 148 0.87 17.39 19.43
N PRO A 149 1.60 16.48 18.76
CA PRO A 149 1.80 16.59 17.32
C PRO A 149 0.43 16.54 16.62
N TYR A 150 0.37 17.16 15.45
CA TYR A 150 -0.80 17.12 14.60
C TYR A 150 -0.38 16.80 13.17
N ILE A 151 -1.29 16.19 12.44
CA ILE A 151 -1.25 16.02 10.99
C ILE A 151 -2.21 17.04 10.36
N VAL A 152 -2.01 17.35 9.09
CA VAL A 152 -2.73 18.42 8.40
C VAL A 152 -3.57 17.86 7.27
N LYS A 153 -4.49 18.69 6.78
CA LYS A 153 -5.36 18.36 5.66
C LYS A 153 -4.56 17.83 4.46
N HIS A 154 -5.09 16.78 3.83
CA HIS A 154 -4.50 16.05 2.70
C HIS A 154 -3.35 15.09 3.04
N ASP A 155 -2.88 15.03 4.29
CA ASP A 155 -2.00 13.94 4.70
C ASP A 155 -2.74 12.60 4.54
N VAL A 156 -2.08 11.61 3.95
CA VAL A 156 -2.56 10.22 3.90
C VAL A 156 -1.84 9.44 4.99
N VAL A 157 -2.61 8.72 5.81
CA VAL A 157 -2.08 8.02 6.99
C VAL A 157 -2.55 6.58 7.04
N GLY A 158 -1.69 5.72 7.59
CA GLY A 158 -2.03 4.33 7.87
C GLY A 158 -2.98 4.23 9.06
N VAL A 159 -4.00 3.40 8.96
CA VAL A 159 -4.92 3.11 10.07
C VAL A 159 -4.47 1.85 10.80
N LEU A 160 -4.30 1.95 12.11
CA LEU A 160 -3.96 0.84 13.00
C LEU A 160 -5.22 0.20 13.62
N ALA A 161 -6.23 1.01 13.91
CA ALA A 161 -7.48 0.54 14.51
C ALA A 161 -8.62 1.55 14.29
N PHE A 162 -9.86 1.05 14.31
CA PHE A 162 -11.06 1.86 14.47
C PHE A 162 -11.72 1.56 15.81
N LYS A 163 -12.25 2.59 16.48
CA LYS A 163 -12.99 2.44 17.73
C LYS A 163 -13.96 3.61 17.93
N ASP A 164 -15.26 3.33 18.05
CA ASP A 164 -16.28 4.30 18.48
C ASP A 164 -16.25 5.65 17.74
N GLY A 165 -16.07 5.63 16.41
CA GLY A 165 -15.96 6.86 15.60
C GLY A 165 -14.59 7.54 15.64
N TRP A 166 -13.56 6.82 16.09
CA TRP A 166 -12.17 7.24 16.05
C TRP A 166 -11.33 6.28 15.22
N ALA A 167 -10.29 6.83 14.60
CA ALA A 167 -9.23 6.07 13.97
C ALA A 167 -7.93 6.28 14.76
N GLN A 168 -7.27 5.19 15.12
CA GLN A 168 -5.87 5.24 15.53
C GLN A 168 -5.03 5.20 14.26
N VAL A 169 -4.24 6.24 14.03
CA VAL A 169 -3.47 6.42 12.80
C VAL A 169 -1.98 6.44 13.09
N GLU A 170 -1.21 6.10 12.06
CA GLU A 170 0.23 6.31 11.98
C GLU A 170 0.53 7.24 10.80
N PHE A 171 1.24 8.32 11.09
CA PHE A 171 1.81 9.22 10.09
C PHE A 171 3.33 9.05 10.08
N ILE A 172 3.91 9.01 8.90
CA ILE A 172 5.36 8.92 8.69
C ILE A 172 5.77 10.20 7.96
N ASN A 173 6.68 10.96 8.56
CA ASN A 173 7.16 12.19 7.95
C ASN A 173 8.28 11.91 6.93
N ALA A 174 8.76 12.97 6.25
CA ALA A 174 9.85 12.87 5.28
C ALA A 174 11.21 12.40 5.85
N ASP A 175 11.38 12.38 7.18
CA ASP A 175 12.58 11.88 7.85
C ASP A 175 12.38 10.42 8.36
N ASP A 176 11.40 9.71 7.82
CA ASP A 176 10.98 8.35 8.25
C ASP A 176 10.55 8.25 9.73
N ARG A 177 10.21 9.37 10.37
CA ARG A 177 9.74 9.38 11.76
C ARG A 177 8.25 9.08 11.82
N SER A 178 7.92 8.05 12.60
CA SER A 178 6.55 7.63 12.87
C SER A 178 5.92 8.40 14.04
N PHE A 179 4.67 8.83 13.85
CA PHE A 179 3.83 9.47 14.84
C PHE A 179 2.47 8.77 14.89
N THR A 180 2.05 8.36 16.09
CA THR A 180 0.77 7.67 16.28
C THR A 180 -0.18 8.42 17.20
N GLY A 181 -1.47 8.27 16.94
CA GLY A 181 -2.51 8.76 17.83
C GLY A 181 -3.91 8.61 17.26
N TRP A 182 -4.89 9.03 18.06
CA TRP A 182 -6.30 8.95 17.71
C TRP A 182 -6.79 10.27 17.11
N ILE A 183 -7.54 10.18 16.01
CA ILE A 183 -8.26 11.28 15.37
C ILE A 183 -9.75 10.91 15.23
N SER A 184 -10.65 11.89 15.30
CA SER A 184 -12.09 11.65 15.27
C SER A 184 -12.61 11.55 13.83
N GLN A 185 -13.77 10.92 13.64
CA GLN A 185 -14.41 10.72 12.32
C GLN A 185 -14.59 12.01 11.52
N GLY A 186 -14.78 13.16 12.17
CA GLY A 186 -14.88 14.45 11.49
C GLY A 186 -13.56 15.00 10.94
N GLN A 187 -12.43 14.35 11.25
CA GLN A 187 -11.08 14.81 10.90
C GLN A 187 -10.43 13.99 9.78
N TYR A 188 -11.10 12.93 9.31
CA TYR A 188 -10.60 12.11 8.21
C TYR A 188 -11.72 11.67 7.26
N ALA A 189 -11.32 11.33 6.04
CA ALA A 189 -12.14 10.64 5.06
C ALA A 189 -11.52 9.27 4.76
N ARG A 190 -12.36 8.24 4.65
CA ARG A 190 -11.93 6.94 4.11
C ARG A 190 -11.65 7.07 2.62
N LEU A 191 -10.69 6.31 2.12
CA LEU A 191 -10.48 6.20 0.67
C LEU A 191 -11.75 5.61 0.05
N ALA A 192 -12.22 6.27 -1.01
CA ALA A 192 -13.35 5.82 -1.79
C ALA A 192 -13.06 6.13 -3.26
N ALA A 193 -12.96 5.09 -4.07
CA ALA A 193 -12.83 5.26 -5.51
C ALA A 193 -14.03 6.10 -6.05
N PRO A 194 -13.79 7.02 -6.99
CA PRO A 194 -14.86 7.73 -7.68
C PRO A 194 -15.82 6.73 -8.32
N LYS A 195 -17.12 7.07 -8.32
CA LYS A 195 -18.09 6.30 -9.10
C LYS A 195 -17.84 6.58 -10.59
N PRO A 196 -17.94 5.56 -11.47
CA PRO A 196 -17.83 5.73 -12.91
C PRO A 196 -18.94 6.63 -13.48
#